data_AF-A0A1F3TZ99-F1
#
_entry.id   AF-A0A1F3TZ99-F1
#
_cell.length_a   1.000
_cell.length_b   1.000
_cell.length_c   1.000
_cell.angle_alpha   90.00
_cell.angle_beta   90.00
_cell.angle_gamma   90.00
#
_symmetry.space_group_name_H-M   'P 1'
#
loop_
_entity.id
_entity.type
_entity.pdbx_description
1 polymer ?
#
loop_
_entity_poly.entity_id
_entity_poly.type
_entity_poly.pdbx_seq_one_letter_code
_entity_poly.pdbx_strand_id
1 'polypeptide(L)' 'MSNFRNNKGQILVEYLLLMVIAITCATILTKQLIGRGSDASNQGHIIRVWDRIIKTIGNDVPDCANQTDFNNANCPP' A
#
# COMPACT_ATOMS: atom_id res chain seq x y z
N MET A 1 27.74 -29.18 -38.12
CA MET A 1 27.28 -30.01 -36.99
C MET A 1 26.31 -29.18 -36.16
N SER A 2 25.04 -29.10 -36.58
CA SER A 2 24.00 -28.29 -35.93
C SER A 2 23.32 -29.13 -34.84
N ASN A 3 23.67 -28.86 -33.58
CA ASN A 3 22.98 -29.42 -32.41
C ASN A 3 21.56 -28.84 -32.34
N PHE A 4 20.59 -29.50 -32.97
CA PHE A 4 19.17 -29.28 -32.65
C PHE A 4 18.90 -29.90 -31.27
N ARG A 5 19.26 -29.16 -30.22
CA ARG A 5 18.96 -29.51 -28.83
C ARG A 5 17.44 -29.59 -28.68
N ASN A 6 17.01 -30.64 -27.99
CA ASN A 6 15.61 -30.94 -27.72
C ASN A 6 15.06 -29.89 -26.72
N ASN A 7 14.69 -28.71 -27.22
CA ASN A 7 14.44 -27.49 -26.42
C ASN A 7 13.05 -27.43 -25.75
N LYS A 8 12.19 -28.42 -25.96
CA LYS A 8 10.80 -28.40 -25.43
C LYS A 8 10.75 -28.43 -23.90
N GLY A 9 11.66 -29.17 -23.26
CA GLY A 9 11.77 -29.20 -21.80
C GLY A 9 12.40 -27.93 -21.22
N GLN A 10 13.36 -27.33 -21.93
CA GLN A 10 14.02 -26.11 -21.49
C GLN A 10 13.08 -24.90 -21.50
N ILE A 11 12.20 -24.80 -22.51
CA ILE A 11 11.17 -23.75 -22.58
C ILE A 11 10.29 -23.78 -21.33
N LEU A 12 9.86 -24.98 -20.90
CA LEU A 12 8.96 -25.16 -19.76
C LEU A 12 9.62 -24.68 -18.45
N VAL A 13 10.89 -25.02 -18.27
CA VAL A 13 11.68 -24.59 -17.10
C VAL A 13 11.89 -23.09 -17.09
N GLU A 14 12.14 -22.48 -18.26
CA GLU A 14 12.33 -21.04 -18.39
C GLU A 14 11.08 -20.25 -17.99
N TYR A 15 9.90 -20.65 -18.47
CA TYR A 15 8.64 -20.01 -18.08
C TYR A 15 8.30 -20.21 -16.59
N LEU A 16 8.60 -21.38 -16.03
CA LEU A 16 8.45 -21.60 -14.59
C LEU A 16 9.36 -20.68 -13.78
N LEU A 17 10.60 -20.49 -14.21
CA LEU A 17 11.56 -19.62 -13.53
C LEU A 17 11.10 -18.16 -13.60
N LEU A 18 10.64 -17.70 -14.76
CA LEU A 18 10.03 -16.37 -14.92
C LEU A 18 8.78 -16.20 -14.07
N MET A 19 7.93 -17.24 -13.96
CA MET A 19 6.74 -17.21 -13.12
C MET A 19 7.08 -17.07 -11.64
N VAL A 20 8.07 -17.82 -11.15
CA VAL A 20 8.53 -17.73 -9.76
C VAL A 20 9.08 -16.34 -9.45
N ILE A 21 9.85 -15.75 -10.37
CA ILE A 21 10.34 -14.37 -10.23
C ILE A 21 9.17 -13.40 -10.14
N ALA A 22 8.20 -13.50 -11.05
CA ALA A 22 7.02 -12.62 -11.08
C ALA A 22 6.22 -12.71 -9.77
N ILE A 23 5.98 -13.93 -9.26
CA ILE A 23 5.30 -14.15 -7.98
C ILE A 23 6.10 -13.55 -6.84
N THR A 24 7.42 -13.71 -6.83
CA THR A 24 8.30 -13.16 -5.79
C THR A 24 8.20 -11.64 -5.74
N CYS A 25 8.31 -10.98 -6.89
CA CYS A 25 8.14 -9.53 -7.00
C CYS A 25 6.75 -9.09 -6.52
N ALA A 26 5.69 -9.75 -6.99
CA ALA A 26 4.32 -9.44 -6.57
C ALA A 26 4.14 -9.58 -5.06
N THR A 27 4.75 -10.60 -4.45
CA THR A 27 4.67 -10.84 -3.01
C THR A 27 5.37 -9.74 -2.21
N ILE A 28 6.55 -9.30 -2.65
CA ILE A 28 7.29 -8.21 -2.00
C ILE A 28 6.49 -6.90 -2.08
N LEU A 29 6.02 -6.55 -3.27
CA LEU A 29 5.22 -5.33 -3.48
C LEU A 29 3.97 -5.35 -2.62
N THR A 30 3.23 -6.46 -2.61
CA THR A 30 2.00 -6.58 -1.81
C THR A 30 2.29 -6.41 -0.32
N LYS A 31 3.35 -7.02 0.21
CA LYS A 31 3.75 -6.86 1.62
C LYS A 31 4.10 -5.41 1.96
N GLN A 32 4.78 -4.69 1.07
CA GLN A 32 5.14 -3.29 1.29
C GLN A 32 3.94 -2.33 1.17
N LEU A 33 2.97 -2.65 0.31
CA LEU A 33 1.81 -1.77 0.08
C LEU A 33 0.74 -1.92 1.18
N ILE A 34 0.40 -3.16 1.54
CA ILE A 34 -0.75 -3.47 2.41
C ILE A 34 -0.37 -4.26 3.67
N GLY A 35 0.92 -4.35 4.01
CA GLY A 35 1.40 -5.01 5.23
C GLY A 35 0.71 -4.47 6.49
N ARG A 36 0.23 -5.35 7.36
CA ARG A 36 -0.48 -4.98 8.60
C ARG A 36 0.41 -5.14 9.85
N GLY A 37 1.71 -4.86 9.71
CA GLY A 37 2.64 -4.93 10.83
C GLY A 37 2.25 -3.95 11.95
N SER A 38 2.53 -4.33 13.19
CA SER A 38 2.26 -3.51 14.39
C SER A 38 3.14 -2.27 14.49
N ASP A 39 4.33 -2.30 13.87
CA ASP A 39 5.29 -1.21 13.92
C ASP A 39 5.17 -0.29 12.70
N ALA A 40 5.42 1.00 12.88
CA ALA A 40 5.34 2.00 11.80
C ALA A 40 6.31 1.74 10.64
N SER A 41 7.39 0.99 10.86
CA SER A 41 8.33 0.52 9.84
C SER A 41 7.81 -0.69 9.04
N ASN A 42 6.86 -1.44 9.61
CA ASN A 42 6.31 -2.68 9.07
C ASN A 42 4.87 -2.51 8.54
N GLN A 43 4.29 -1.32 8.74
CA GLN A 43 2.97 -0.95 8.25
C GLN A 43 3.05 -0.55 6.78
N GLY A 44 2.20 -1.15 5.96
CA GLY A 44 2.14 -0.95 4.54
C GLY A 44 1.82 0.50 4.17
N HIS A 45 2.38 0.97 3.06
CA HIS A 45 2.33 2.38 2.70
C HIS A 45 0.90 2.92 2.60
N ILE A 46 -0.02 2.14 2.02
CA ILE A 46 -1.43 2.53 1.86
C ILE A 46 -2.10 2.69 3.24
N ILE A 47 -1.88 1.73 4.13
CA ILE A 47 -2.49 1.74 5.46
C ILE A 47 -1.96 2.93 6.28
N ARG A 48 -0.66 3.23 6.17
CA ARG A 48 -0.06 4.38 6.85
C ARG A 48 -0.67 5.71 6.38
N VAL A 49 -0.91 5.86 5.08
CA VAL A 49 -1.56 7.06 4.52
C VAL A 49 -3.02 7.14 4.96
N TRP A 50 -3.73 6.02 4.94
CA TRP A 50 -5.12 5.96 5.39
C TRP A 50 -5.27 6.32 6.88
N ASP A 51 -4.40 5.77 7.74
CA ASP A 51 -4.33 6.11 9.16
C ASP A 51 -4.05 7.61 9.37
N ARG A 52 -3.15 8.19 8.58
CA ARG A 52 -2.90 9.64 8.61
C ARG A 52 -4.16 10.44 8.26
N ILE A 53 -4.87 10.07 7.21
CA ILE A 53 -6.10 10.77 6.80
C ILE A 53 -7.13 10.71 7.92
N ILE A 54 -7.37 9.53 8.49
CA ILE A 54 -8.31 9.37 9.62
C ILE A 54 -7.89 10.24 10.80
N LYS A 55 -6.60 10.29 11.14
CA LYS A 55 -6.09 11.13 12.23
C LYS A 55 -6.24 12.62 11.92
N THR A 56 -6.03 13.04 10.68
CA THR A 56 -6.22 14.44 10.29
C THR A 56 -7.69 14.83 10.42
N ILE A 57 -8.63 13.98 9.97
CA ILE A 57 -10.07 14.22 10.10
C ILE A 57 -10.51 14.16 11.58
N GLY A 58 -10.02 13.17 12.34
CA GLY A 58 -10.40 12.99 13.73
C GLY A 58 -9.85 14.06 14.67
N ASN A 59 -8.73 14.69 14.31
CA ASN A 59 -8.15 15.83 15.02
C ASN A 59 -8.61 17.19 14.44
N ASP A 60 -9.55 17.19 13.50
CA ASP A 60 -10.19 18.41 13.01
C ASP A 60 -11.14 18.90 14.12
N VAL A 61 -10.57 19.66 15.05
CA VAL A 61 -11.33 20.25 16.15
C VAL A 61 -12.14 21.42 15.59
N PRO A 62 -13.41 21.59 16.02
CA PRO A 62 -14.18 22.75 15.60
C PRO A 62 -13.49 24.01 16.09
N ASP A 63 -13.23 24.95 15.16
CA ASP A 63 -12.65 26.28 15.43
C ASP A 63 -13.41 27.03 16.55
N CYS A 64 -14.66 26.65 16.78
CA CYS A 64 -15.50 27.12 17.86
C CYS A 64 -16.22 25.98 18.61
N ALA A 65 -15.51 25.27 19.49
CA ALA A 65 -16.07 24.15 20.26
C ALA A 65 -17.30 24.47 21.15
N ASN A 66 -17.53 25.75 21.49
CA ASN A 66 -18.65 26.22 22.31
C ASN A 66 -19.70 27.02 21.52
N GLN A 67 -19.65 27.00 20.18
CA GLN A 67 -20.61 27.74 19.36
C GLN A 67 -22.01 27.14 19.46
N THR A 68 -23.00 27.97 19.82
CA THR A 68 -24.40 27.59 20.01
C THR A 68 -25.32 28.07 18.88
N ASP A 69 -24.82 28.91 17.96
CA ASP A 69 -25.53 29.43 16.79
C ASP A 69 -24.79 29.00 15.51
N PHE A 70 -25.46 28.29 14.59
CA PHE A 70 -24.88 27.74 13.37
C PHE A 70 -25.11 28.62 12.12
N ASN A 71 -25.75 29.78 12.28
CA ASN A 71 -26.07 30.65 11.15
C ASN A 71 -24.93 31.60 10.75
N ASN A 72 -23.96 31.84 11.64
CA ASN A 72 -22.76 32.63 11.37
C ASN A 72 -21.54 32.03 12.10
N ALA A 73 -20.39 31.94 11.41
CA ALA A 73 -19.13 31.55 12.02
C ALA A 73 -18.62 32.69 12.92
N ASN A 74 -18.42 32.43 14.22
CA ASN A 74 -17.96 33.43 15.18
C ASN A 74 -16.66 33.01 15.85
N CYS A 75 -15.68 32.57 15.06
CA CYS A 75 -14.36 32.21 15.56
C CYS A 75 -13.45 33.44 15.50
N PRO A 76 -12.74 33.77 16.61
CA PRO A 76 -11.79 34.88 16.62
C PRO A 76 -10.62 34.60 15.63
N PRO A 77 -9.99 35.65 15.07
CA PRO A 77 -8.88 35.51 14.13
C PRO A 77 -7.63 34.88 14.76
#